data_AF-L9M4V3-F1
#
_entry.id   AF-L9M4V3-F1
#
_cell.length_a   1.000
_cell.length_b   1.000
_cell.length_c   1.000
_cell.angle_alpha   90.00
_cell.angle_beta   90.00
_cell.angle_gamma   90.00
#
_symmetry.space_group_name_H-M   'P 1'
#
loop_
_entity.id
_entity.type
_entity.pdbx_description
1 polymer ?
#
loop_
_entity_poly.entity_id
_entity_poly.type
_entity_poly.pdbx_seq_one_letter_code
_entity_poly.pdbx_strand_id
1 'polypeptide(L)'
;MEIIHNVFVWIVNFILSGRAKAIGVAFLGLGVSYLLFQGASLFLNTFMSLSPQFQEYVFNHRIWFMVGLFVLGMIPAGIGCYMCYNDLEYIDNKQLYR
;
A
#
# COMPACT_ATOMS: atom_id res chain seq x y z
N MET A 1 21.18 12.21 -26.75
CA MET A 1 20.01 11.94 -27.62
C MET A 1 19.61 10.47 -27.58
N GLU A 2 20.53 9.54 -27.82
CA GLU A 2 20.27 8.09 -27.84
C GLU A 2 19.76 7.53 -26.48
N ILE A 3 20.39 7.93 -25.37
CA ILE A 3 19.98 7.52 -24.02
C ILE A 3 18.55 7.98 -23.71
N ILE A 4 18.22 9.23 -24.05
CA ILE A 4 16.88 9.80 -23.80
C ILE A 4 15.84 9.04 -24.62
N HIS A 5 16.14 8.74 -25.89
CA HIS A 5 15.26 7.96 -26.76
C HIS A 5 15.02 6.55 -26.20
N ASN A 6 16.06 5.85 -25.78
CA ASN A 6 15.96 4.50 -25.22
C ASN A 6 15.14 4.47 -23.91
N VAL A 7 15.33 5.46 -23.05
CA VAL A 7 14.51 5.62 -21.83
C VAL A 7 13.05 5.88 -22.19
N PHE A 8 12.78 6.73 -23.18
CA PHE A 8 11.41 7.04 -23.60
C PHE A 8 10.69 5.82 -24.17
N VAL A 9 11.37 5.05 -25.05
CA VAL A 9 10.85 3.79 -25.59
C VAL A 9 10.60 2.79 -24.47
N TRP A 10 11.48 2.71 -23.47
CA TRP A 10 11.28 1.87 -22.30
C TRP A 10 10.05 2.28 -21.48
N ILE A 11 9.88 3.58 -21.20
CA ILE A 11 8.70 4.10 -20.47
C ILE A 11 7.41 3.79 -21.24
N VAL A 12 7.40 4.04 -22.55
CA VAL A 12 6.22 3.78 -23.40
C VAL A 12 5.89 2.28 -23.41
N ASN A 13 6.88 1.40 -23.58
CA ASN A 13 6.68 -0.05 -23.49
C ASN A 13 6.20 -0.49 -22.09
N PHE A 14 6.72 0.14 -21.04
CA PHE A 14 6.31 -0.13 -19.67
C PHE A 14 4.83 0.25 -19.44
N ILE A 15 4.38 1.38 -20.00
CA ILE A 15 2.97 1.80 -19.93
C ILE A 15 2.07 0.90 -20.79
N LEU A 16 2.45 0.66 -22.05
CA LEU A 16 1.66 -0.14 -23.00
C LEU A 16 1.55 -1.61 -22.60
N SER A 17 2.53 -2.16 -21.90
CA SER A 17 2.51 -3.54 -21.39
C SER A 17 1.52 -3.75 -20.23
N GLY A 18 0.93 -2.68 -19.68
CA GLY A 18 0.03 -2.76 -18.53
C GLY A 18 0.74 -2.88 -17.18
N ARG A 19 2.07 -2.97 -17.15
CA ARG A 19 2.87 -3.04 -15.91
C ARG A 19 2.71 -1.78 -15.06
N ALA A 20 2.58 -0.61 -15.70
CA ALA A 20 2.26 0.64 -15.00
C ALA A 20 0.94 0.58 -14.22
N LYS A 21 -0.08 -0.09 -14.76
CA LYS A 21 -1.37 -0.29 -14.08
C LYS A 21 -1.21 -1.20 -12.85
N ALA A 22 -0.51 -2.32 -12.99
CA ALA A 22 -0.25 -3.25 -11.90
C ALA A 22 0.49 -2.56 -10.72
N ILE A 23 1.53 -1.79 -11.03
CA ILE A 23 2.25 -0.99 -10.03
C ILE A 23 1.33 0.08 -9.41
N GLY A 24 0.47 0.71 -10.22
CA GLY A 24 -0.54 1.65 -9.72
C GLY A 24 -1.48 1.03 -8.67
N VAL A 25 -1.88 -0.23 -8.83
CA VAL A 25 -2.70 -0.95 -7.85
C VAL A 25 -1.96 -1.18 -6.53
N ALA A 26 -0.66 -1.52 -6.58
CA ALA A 26 0.15 -1.62 -5.37
C ALA A 26 0.26 -0.27 -4.63
N PHE A 27 0.48 0.83 -5.37
CA PHE A 27 0.51 2.18 -4.79
C PHE A 27 -0.84 2.59 -4.18
N LEU A 28 -1.96 2.21 -4.79
CA LEU A 28 -3.28 2.44 -4.18
C LEU A 28 -3.43 1.68 -2.86
N GLY A 29 -3.01 0.42 -2.79
CA GLY A 29 -3.02 -0.37 -1.55
C GLY A 29 -2.17 0.27 -0.44
N LEU A 30 -0.97 0.76 -0.78
CA LEU A 30 -0.12 1.52 0.14
C LEU A 30 -0.76 2.85 0.57
N GLY A 31 -1.38 3.57 -0.36
CA GLY A 31 -2.09 4.82 -0.09
C GLY A 31 -3.26 4.64 0.88
N VAL A 32 -4.09 3.60 0.68
CA VAL A 32 -5.19 3.25 1.59
C VAL A 32 -4.65 2.89 2.97
N SER A 33 -3.57 2.11 3.04
CA SER A 33 -2.91 1.75 4.29
C SER A 33 -2.43 2.98 5.05
N TYR A 34 -1.79 3.93 4.36
CA TYR A 34 -1.35 5.19 4.93
C TYR A 34 -2.52 6.03 5.48
N LEU A 35 -3.62 6.16 4.72
CA LEU A 35 -4.81 6.88 5.16
C LEU A 35 -5.44 6.26 6.39
N LEU A 36 -5.46 4.92 6.49
CA LEU A 36 -5.93 4.21 7.68
C LEU A 36 -5.05 4.50 8.91
N PHE A 37 -3.73 4.50 8.77
CA PHE A 37 -2.83 4.85 9.87
C PHE A 37 -3.06 6.28 10.34
N GLN A 38 -3.22 7.23 9.42
CA GLN A 38 -3.51 8.63 9.77
C GLN A 38 -4.87 8.79 10.45
N GLY A 39 -5.92 8.16 9.91
CA GLY A 39 -7.25 8.17 10.51
C GLY A 39 -7.27 7.54 11.90
N ALA A 40 -6.58 6.42 12.07
CA ALA A 40 -6.48 5.74 13.36
C ALA A 40 -5.71 6.56 14.40
N SER A 41 -4.61 7.21 14.01
CA SER A 41 -3.87 8.14 14.87
C SER A 41 -4.75 9.29 15.35
N LEU A 42 -5.50 9.90 14.42
CA LEU A 42 -6.42 11.00 14.73
C LEU A 42 -7.54 10.56 15.68
N PHE A 43 -8.11 9.38 15.42
CA PHE A 43 -9.15 8.77 16.26
C PHE A 43 -8.63 8.47 17.67
N LEU A 44 -7.46 7.83 17.79
CA LEU A 44 -6.84 7.52 19.07
C LEU A 44 -6.55 8.79 19.87
N ASN A 45 -5.97 9.82 19.25
CA ASN A 45 -5.69 11.09 19.93
C ASN A 45 -6.96 11.78 20.42
N THR A 46 -8.04 11.73 19.64
CA THR A 46 -9.34 12.31 20.01
C THR A 46 -9.99 11.53 21.15
N PHE A 47 -9.94 10.20 21.14
CA PHE A 47 -10.53 9.39 22.20
C PHE A 47 -9.74 9.44 23.50
N MET A 48 -8.40 9.49 23.43
CA MET A 48 -7.56 9.66 24.61
C MET A 48 -7.78 11.01 25.30
N SER A 49 -8.12 12.08 24.55
CA SER A 49 -8.39 13.38 25.16
C SER A 49 -9.80 13.50 25.76
N LEU A 50 -10.75 12.68 25.30
CA LEU A 50 -12.14 12.69 25.77
C LEU A 50 -12.41 11.78 26.98
N SER A 51 -11.58 10.75 27.22
CA SER A 51 -11.80 9.79 28.30
C SER A 51 -10.50 9.40 29.03
N PRO A 52 -10.32 9.81 30.31
CA PRO A 52 -9.15 9.45 31.12
C PRO A 52 -9.01 7.93 31.33
N GLN A 53 -10.13 7.23 31.48
CA GLN A 53 -10.16 5.77 31.66
C GLN A 53 -9.67 5.03 30.41
N PHE A 54 -10.02 5.55 29.23
CA PHE A 54 -9.57 5.01 27.95
C PHE A 54 -8.07 5.29 27.72
N GLN A 55 -7.61 6.48 28.11
CA GLN A 55 -6.20 6.83 28.05
C GLN A 55 -5.33 5.86 28.88
N GLU A 56 -5.75 5.55 30.10
CA GLU A 56 -5.02 4.63 30.99
C GLU A 56 -5.01 3.19 30.44
N TYR A 57 -6.13 2.73 29.87
CA TYR A 57 -6.22 1.44 29.21
C TYR A 57 -5.28 1.32 27.99
N VAL A 58 -5.24 2.35 27.13
CA VAL A 58 -4.35 2.40 25.97
C VAL A 58 -2.89 2.45 26.39
N PHE A 59 -2.56 3.18 27.46
CA PHE A 59 -1.19 3.19 28.01
C PHE A 59 -0.75 1.81 28.47
N ASN A 60 -1.60 1.09 29.19
CA ASN A 60 -1.30 -0.27 29.68
C ASN A 60 -1.20 -1.31 28.56
N HIS A 61 -1.90 -1.11 27.44
CA HIS A 61 -1.92 -2.05 26.30
C HIS A 61 -1.25 -1.49 25.03
N ARG A 62 -0.39 -0.47 25.17
CA ARG A 62 0.15 0.31 24.05
C ARG A 62 0.79 -0.55 22.97
N ILE A 63 1.58 -1.55 23.36
CA ILE A 63 2.25 -2.47 22.42
C ILE A 63 1.23 -3.27 21.62
N TRP A 64 0.21 -3.83 22.28
CA TRP A 64 -0.86 -4.59 21.62
C TRP A 64 -1.67 -3.73 20.67
N PHE A 65 -1.95 -2.48 21.04
CA PHE A 65 -2.60 -1.51 20.16
C PHE A 65 -1.76 -1.19 18.93
N MET A 66 -0.45 -0.94 19.10
CA MET A 66 0.47 -0.67 17.99
C MET A 66 0.58 -1.86 17.04
N VAL A 67 0.70 -3.08 17.57
CA VAL A 67 0.76 -4.31 16.77
C VAL A 67 -0.57 -4.53 16.04
N GLY A 68 -1.71 -4.39 16.73
CA GLY A 68 -3.03 -4.55 16.12
C GLY A 68 -3.27 -3.56 14.98
N LEU A 69 -2.92 -2.29 15.19
CA LEU A 69 -2.99 -1.25 14.16
C LEU A 69 -2.04 -1.52 13.00
N PHE A 70 -0.82 -1.98 13.28
CA PHE A 70 0.14 -2.32 12.24
C PHE A 70 -0.39 -3.46 11.36
N VAL A 71 -0.86 -4.55 11.97
CA VAL A 71 -1.39 -5.69 11.23
C VAL A 71 -2.60 -5.28 10.39
N LEU A 72 -3.57 -4.57 10.98
CA LEU A 72 -4.77 -4.12 10.26
C LEU A 72 -4.44 -3.12 9.14
N GLY A 73 -3.54 -2.18 9.41
CA GLY A 73 -3.11 -1.17 8.45
C GLY A 73 -2.30 -1.75 7.30
N MET A 74 -1.62 -2.89 7.47
CA MET A 74 -0.85 -3.54 6.41
C MET A 74 -1.68 -4.44 5.48
N ILE A 75 -2.92 -4.76 5.83
CA ILE A 75 -3.80 -5.62 5.00
C ILE A 75 -4.01 -5.02 3.59
N PRO A 76 -4.38 -3.74 3.43
CA PRO A 76 -4.60 -3.17 2.09
C PRO A 76 -3.32 -3.10 1.25
N ALA A 77 -2.17 -2.86 1.89
CA ALA A 77 -0.87 -2.91 1.23
C ALA A 77 -0.58 -4.33 0.73
N GLY A 78 -0.81 -5.35 1.57
CA GLY A 78 -0.67 -6.75 1.19
C GLY A 78 -1.55 -7.14 0.01
N ILE A 79 -2.84 -6.74 0.04
CA ILE A 79 -3.78 -6.99 -1.06
C ILE A 79 -3.31 -6.30 -2.35
N GLY A 80 -2.92 -5.02 -2.28
CA GLY A 80 -2.43 -4.27 -3.44
C GLY A 80 -1.17 -4.90 -4.07
N CYS A 81 -0.23 -5.33 -3.24
CA CYS A 81 0.97 -6.03 -3.69
C CYS A 81 0.66 -7.39 -4.31
N TYR A 82 -0.27 -8.16 -3.72
CA TYR A 82 -0.71 -9.45 -4.26
C TYR A 82 -1.38 -9.30 -5.62
N MET A 83 -2.28 -8.33 -5.78
CA MET A 83 -2.91 -8.03 -7.07
C MET A 83 -1.90 -7.59 -8.12
N CYS A 84 -0.93 -6.75 -7.74
CA CYS A 84 0.17 -6.35 -8.61
C CYS A 84 1.01 -7.55 -9.06
N TYR A 85 1.35 -8.47 -8.15
CA TYR A 85 2.09 -9.68 -8.48
C TYR A 85 1.33 -10.54 -9.50
N ASN A 86 0.05 -10.81 -9.27
CA ASN A 86 -0.77 -11.60 -10.19
C ASN A 86 -0.90 -10.93 -11.57
N ASP A 87 -1.07 -9.62 -11.63
CA ASP A 87 -1.15 -8.87 -12.89
C ASP A 87 0.17 -8.92 -13.66
N LEU A 88 1.32 -8.78 -12.96
CA LEU A 88 2.64 -8.88 -13.58
C LEU A 88 2.92 -10.31 -14.07
N GLU A 89 2.63 -11.32 -13.26
CA GLU A 89 2.78 -12.73 -13.64
C GLU A 89 1.94 -13.06 -14.88
N TYR A 90 0.70 -12.55 -14.95
CA TYR A 90 -0.15 -12.72 -16.13
C TYR A 90 0.45 -12.05 -17.38
N ILE A 91 0.98 -10.82 -17.24
CA ILE A 91 1.61 -10.09 -18.35
C ILE A 91 2.85 -10.85 -18.85
N ASP A 92 3.71 -11.30 -17.95
CA ASP A 92 4.96 -11.99 -18.29
C ASP A 92 4.68 -13.35 -18.94
N ASN A 93 3.74 -14.13 -18.40
CA ASN A 93 3.31 -15.39 -19.03
C ASN A 93 2.76 -15.15 -20.44
N LYS A 94 1.91 -14.13 -20.63
CA LYS A 94 1.37 -13.80 -21.96
C LYS A 94 2.44 -13.38 -22.96
N GLN A 95 3.54 -12.79 -22.50
CA GLN A 95 4.68 -12.42 -23.35
C GLN A 95 5.58 -13.62 -23.68
N LEU A 96 5.71 -14.60 -22.78
CA LEU A 96 6.52 -15.81 -23.00
C LEU A 96 5.88 -16.82 -23.96
N TYR A 97 4.54 -16.93 -23.97
CA TYR A 97 3.80 -17.86 -24.82
C TYR A 97 3.30 -17.22 -26.14
N ARG A 98 3.89 -16.09 -26.55
CA ARG A 98 3.60 -15.39 -27.81
C ARG A 98 4.79 -15.48 -28.75
#